data_AF-A0AA50N716-F1
#
_entry.id   AF-A0AA50N716-F1
#
_cell.length_a   1.000
_cell.length_b   1.000
_cell.length_c   1.000
_cell.angle_alpha   90.00
_cell.angle_beta   90.00
_cell.angle_gamma   90.00
#
_symmetry.space_group_name_H-M   'P 1'
#
loop_
_entity.id
_entity.type
_entity.pdbx_description
1 polymer ?
#
loop_
_entity_poly.entity_id
_entity_poly.type
_entity_poly.pdbx_seq_one_letter_code
_entity_poly.pdbx_strand_id
1 'polypeptide(L)'
;DAEAARVREERLKAYADKKSKKPTLIAKSSILLDVKPWDDETDMKEMEKQVRSVEMDGLLWGASKLVPVGYGINKLQIMCVIEDDKVSVDLLTETIQEFEDFVQSVDIAAFNK
;
A
#
# COMPACT_ATOMS: atom_id res chain seq x y z
N ASP A 1 -27.75 -18.97 -17.41
CA ASP A 1 -27.47 -17.52 -17.29
C ASP A 1 -26.30 -17.17 -16.36
N ALA A 2 -25.08 -17.67 -16.61
CA ALA A 2 -23.86 -17.22 -15.92
C ALA A 2 -23.00 -16.34 -16.85
N GLU A 3 -22.94 -16.71 -18.13
CA GLU A 3 -22.26 -15.96 -19.20
C GLU A 3 -22.75 -14.51 -19.31
N ALA A 4 -24.07 -14.29 -19.27
CA ALA A 4 -24.69 -12.98 -19.43
C ALA A 4 -24.51 -12.06 -18.21
N ALA A 5 -24.20 -12.62 -17.03
CA ALA A 5 -23.86 -11.87 -15.84
C ALA A 5 -22.39 -11.41 -15.90
N ARG A 6 -21.48 -12.30 -16.30
CA ARG A 6 -20.04 -12.00 -16.45
C ARG A 6 -19.78 -10.93 -17.50
N VAL A 7 -20.44 -11.01 -18.66
CA VAL A 7 -20.33 -10.00 -19.74
C VAL A 7 -20.88 -8.64 -19.31
N ARG A 8 -21.87 -8.60 -18.41
CA ARG A 8 -22.40 -7.34 -17.85
C ARG A 8 -21.41 -6.72 -16.87
N GLU A 9 -20.82 -7.52 -16.00
CA GLU A 9 -19.79 -7.06 -15.05
C GLU A 9 -18.54 -6.55 -15.76
N GLU A 10 -18.04 -7.28 -16.77
CA GLU A 10 -16.89 -6.87 -17.58
C GLU A 10 -17.17 -5.57 -18.34
N ARG A 11 -18.41 -5.38 -18.83
CA ARG A 11 -18.81 -4.11 -19.43
C ARG A 11 -18.89 -2.99 -18.40
N LEU A 12 -19.47 -3.23 -17.23
CA LEU A 12 -19.54 -2.20 -16.18
C LEU A 12 -18.15 -1.75 -15.71
N LYS A 13 -17.21 -2.69 -15.56
CA LYS A 13 -15.79 -2.38 -15.27
C LYS A 13 -15.16 -1.57 -16.40
N ALA A 14 -15.32 -1.99 -17.66
CA ALA A 14 -14.81 -1.24 -18.81
C ALA A 14 -15.42 0.16 -18.98
N TYR A 15 -16.68 0.37 -18.57
CA TYR A 15 -17.33 1.68 -18.56
C TYR A 15 -16.84 2.55 -17.39
N ALA A 16 -16.58 1.98 -16.22
CA ALA A 16 -15.95 2.67 -15.09
C ALA A 16 -14.52 3.12 -15.45
N ASP A 17 -13.72 2.22 -16.05
CA ASP A 17 -12.36 2.51 -16.52
C ASP A 17 -12.34 3.63 -17.56
N LYS A 18 -13.31 3.64 -18.49
CA LYS A 18 -13.43 4.72 -19.48
C LYS A 18 -13.82 6.06 -18.87
N LYS A 19 -14.59 6.07 -17.78
CA LYS A 19 -14.94 7.30 -17.05
C LYS A 19 -13.74 7.84 -16.26
N SER A 20 -12.92 6.95 -15.71
CA SER A 20 -11.67 7.27 -15.01
C SER A 20 -10.59 7.88 -15.92
N LYS A 21 -10.61 7.60 -17.23
CA LYS A 21 -9.63 8.13 -18.21
C LYS A 21 -9.80 9.60 -18.62
N LYS A 22 -10.81 10.31 -18.12
CA LYS A 22 -10.85 11.78 -18.28
C LYS A 22 -9.72 12.36 -17.41
N PRO A 23 -8.94 13.35 -17.89
CA PRO A 23 -7.92 13.99 -17.06
C PRO A 23 -8.60 14.86 -16.00
N THR A 24 -9.04 14.21 -14.92
CA THR A 24 -9.25 14.84 -13.63
C THR A 24 -7.89 15.18 -13.06
N LEU A 25 -7.77 16.32 -12.36
CA LEU A 25 -6.62 16.57 -11.50
C LEU A 25 -6.61 15.49 -10.42
N ILE A 26 -5.82 14.44 -10.64
CA ILE A 26 -5.64 13.37 -9.66
C ILE A 26 -4.69 13.92 -8.60
N ALA A 27 -5.25 14.30 -7.45
CA ALA A 27 -4.44 14.64 -6.29
C ALA A 27 -3.64 13.40 -5.86
N LYS A 28 -2.34 13.59 -5.63
CA LYS A 28 -1.45 12.52 -5.21
C LYS A 28 -0.75 12.93 -3.93
N SER A 29 -0.76 12.04 -2.95
CA SER A 29 0.03 12.20 -1.74
C SER A 29 1.22 11.25 -1.78
N SER A 30 2.39 11.73 -1.38
CA SER A 30 3.58 10.91 -1.12
C SER A 30 3.74 10.71 0.38
N ILE A 31 3.79 9.44 0.79
CA ILE A 31 3.76 9.04 2.19
C ILE A 31 5.01 8.22 2.48
N LEU A 32 5.59 8.46 3.65
CA LEU A 32 6.68 7.66 4.18
C LEU A 32 6.11 6.84 5.35
N LEU A 33 6.08 5.53 5.17
CA LEU A 33 5.58 4.58 6.18
C LEU A 33 6.76 3.94 6.91
N ASP A 34 6.65 3.89 8.22
CA ASP A 34 7.52 3.12 9.11
C ASP A 34 6.79 1.85 9.52
N VAL A 35 7.23 0.71 9.01
CA VAL A 35 6.71 -0.62 9.36
C VAL A 35 7.66 -1.24 10.40
N LYS A 36 7.15 -1.50 11.59
CA LYS A 36 7.93 -2.04 12.72
C LYS A 36 7.75 -3.55 12.83
N PRO A 37 8.84 -4.33 12.92
CA PRO A 37 8.74 -5.75 13.21
C PRO A 37 8.48 -6.00 14.70
N TRP A 38 8.25 -7.27 15.05
CA TRP A 38 8.13 -7.70 16.44
C TRP A 38 9.45 -7.67 17.20
N ASP A 39 10.53 -8.11 16.57
CA ASP A 39 11.84 -8.29 17.17
C ASP A 39 12.98 -8.20 16.13
N ASP A 40 14.21 -8.52 16.56
CA ASP A 40 15.43 -8.51 15.75
C ASP A 40 15.66 -9.81 14.94
N GLU A 41 14.81 -10.83 15.12
CA GLU A 41 14.86 -12.08 14.36
C GLU A 41 13.97 -12.07 13.10
N THR A 42 13.04 -11.11 13.02
CA THR A 42 12.12 -10.95 11.88
C THR A 42 12.86 -10.75 10.55
N ASP A 43 12.52 -11.53 9.52
CA ASP A 43 13.11 -11.37 8.18
C ASP A 43 12.58 -10.10 7.49
N MET A 44 13.40 -9.05 7.55
CA MET A 44 13.08 -7.74 7.01
C MET A 44 12.92 -7.73 5.48
N LYS A 45 13.55 -8.66 4.74
CA LYS A 45 13.40 -8.75 3.29
C LYS A 45 12.06 -9.38 2.92
N GLU A 46 11.66 -10.42 3.64
CA GLU A 46 10.34 -11.01 3.43
C GLU A 46 9.24 -10.05 3.87
N MET A 47 9.42 -9.33 4.99
CA MET A 47 8.49 -8.28 5.40
C MET A 47 8.34 -7.20 4.32
N GLU A 48 9.43 -6.71 3.72
CA GLU A 48 9.35 -5.75 2.62
C GLU A 48 8.60 -6.32 1.41
N LYS A 49 8.84 -7.59 1.08
CA LYS A 49 8.16 -8.27 -0.02
C LYS A 49 6.66 -8.39 0.24
N GLN A 50 6.24 -8.72 1.45
CA GLN A 50 4.84 -8.76 1.87
C GLN A 50 4.20 -7.37 1.77
N VAL A 51 4.85 -6.33 2.28
CA VAL A 51 4.36 -4.95 2.15
C VAL A 51 4.18 -4.55 0.68
N ARG A 52 5.16 -4.87 -0.18
CA ARG A 52 5.09 -4.57 -1.62
C ARG A 52 4.08 -5.42 -2.38
N SER A 53 3.62 -6.54 -1.81
CA SER A 53 2.57 -7.39 -2.39
C SER A 53 1.18 -6.75 -2.31
N VAL A 54 1.01 -5.71 -1.48
CA VAL A 54 -0.22 -4.93 -1.43
C VAL A 54 -0.37 -4.14 -2.72
N GLU A 55 -1.39 -4.51 -3.50
CA GLU A 55 -1.75 -3.88 -4.77
C GLU A 55 -3.11 -3.18 -4.63
N MET A 56 -3.12 -1.87 -4.90
CA MET A 56 -4.34 -1.05 -4.94
C MET A 56 -4.29 -0.14 -6.17
N ASP A 57 -5.44 0.10 -6.82
CA ASP A 57 -5.49 1.06 -7.94
C ASP A 57 -5.14 2.47 -7.44
N GLY A 58 -4.09 3.06 -7.99
CA GLY A 58 -3.56 4.36 -7.57
C GLY A 58 -2.45 4.29 -6.52
N LEU A 59 -2.03 3.10 -6.05
CA LEU A 59 -0.88 2.92 -5.17
C LEU A 59 0.39 2.63 -5.98
N LEU A 60 1.46 3.35 -5.67
CA LEU A 60 2.79 3.15 -6.23
C LEU A 60 3.81 3.06 -5.11
N TRP A 61 4.51 1.92 -5.02
CA TRP A 61 5.62 1.74 -4.09
C TRP A 61 6.90 2.41 -4.60
N GLY A 62 7.58 3.13 -3.70
CA GLY A 62 8.84 3.82 -3.95
C GLY A 62 10.04 3.11 -3.33
N ALA A 63 11.07 3.91 -3.05
CA ALA A 63 12.27 3.45 -2.37
C ALA A 63 11.99 3.07 -0.91
N SER A 64 12.76 2.11 -0.41
CA SER A 64 12.73 1.63 0.96
C SER A 64 14.14 1.62 1.55
N LYS A 65 14.24 1.65 2.87
CA LYS A 65 15.48 1.42 3.62
C LYS A 65 15.18 0.86 5.00
N LEU A 66 16.14 0.16 5.59
CA LEU A 66 16.09 -0.24 6.98
C LEU A 66 16.68 0.86 7.86
N VAL A 67 15.96 1.22 8.92
CA VAL A 67 16.39 2.24 9.87
C VAL A 67 16.49 1.61 11.26
N PRO A 68 17.66 1.67 11.92
CA PRO A 68 17.80 1.16 13.28
C PRO A 68 16.90 1.90 14.26
N VAL A 69 16.21 1.15 15.13
CA VAL A 69 15.43 1.72 16.25
C VAL A 69 16.07 1.45 17.62
N GLY A 70 16.98 0.48 17.70
CA GLY A 70 17.73 0.12 18.91
C GLY A 70 17.71 -1.38 19.17
N TYR A 71 18.63 -1.86 20.00
CA TYR A 71 18.66 -3.26 20.46
C TYR A 71 18.64 -4.31 19.33
N GLY A 72 19.30 -4.04 18.20
CA GLY A 72 19.32 -4.95 17.04
C GLY A 72 18.11 -4.83 16.11
N ILE A 73 17.03 -4.17 16.56
CA ILE A 73 15.79 -4.03 15.79
C ILE A 73 15.93 -2.91 14.75
N ASN A 74 15.49 -3.20 13.53
CA ASN A 74 15.36 -2.24 12.44
C ASN A 74 13.89 -2.11 12.05
N LYS A 75 13.43 -0.89 11.78
CA LYS A 75 12.15 -0.67 11.09
C LYS A 75 12.36 -0.59 9.58
N LEU A 76 11.38 -1.04 8.82
CA LEU A 76 11.33 -0.79 7.38
C LEU A 76 10.71 0.57 7.15
N GLN A 77 11.48 1.48 6.55
CA GLN A 77 10.98 2.77 6.11
C GLN A 77 10.76 2.71 4.60
N ILE A 78 9.51 2.81 4.15
CA ILE A 78 9.13 2.66 2.74
C ILE A 78 8.29 3.86 2.27
N MET A 79 8.64 4.39 1.10
CA MET A 79 7.88 5.45 0.46
C MET A 79 6.78 4.84 -0.42
N CYS A 80 5.60 5.46 -0.42
CA CYS A 80 4.57 5.22 -1.42
C CYS A 80 4.00 6.53 -1.96
N VAL A 81 3.38 6.45 -3.13
CA VAL A 81 2.58 7.52 -3.72
C VAL A 81 1.19 6.96 -3.93
N ILE A 82 0.18 7.67 -3.46
CA ILE A 82 -1.22 7.28 -3.59
C ILE A 82 -1.99 8.29 -4.41
N GLU A 83 -3.04 7.83 -5.09
CA GLU A 83 -4.09 8.68 -5.64
C GLU A 83 -5.15 8.90 -4.54
N ASP A 84 -5.29 10.13 -4.06
CA ASP A 84 -6.10 10.45 -2.87
C ASP A 84 -7.57 10.04 -3.02
N ASP A 85 -8.09 10.08 -4.25
CA ASP A 85 -9.48 9.72 -4.57
C ASP A 85 -9.73 8.20 -4.62
N LYS A 86 -8.68 7.38 -4.57
CA LYS A 86 -8.76 5.92 -4.76
C LYS A 86 -8.24 5.11 -3.59
N VAL A 87 -7.17 5.58 -2.95
CA VAL A 87 -6.49 4.84 -1.90
C VAL A 87 -6.63 5.58 -0.59
N SER A 88 -7.29 4.95 0.38
CA SER A 88 -7.28 5.43 1.76
C SER A 88 -5.97 5.03 2.44
N VAL A 89 -5.32 5.98 3.11
CA VAL A 89 -4.11 5.73 3.90
C VAL A 89 -4.41 4.77 5.04
N ASP A 90 -5.55 4.95 5.71
CA ASP A 90 -5.98 4.11 6.82
C ASP A 90 -6.12 2.65 6.35
N LEU A 91 -6.81 2.43 5.22
CA LEU A 91 -6.96 1.11 4.63
C LEU A 91 -5.60 0.50 4.23
N LEU A 92 -4.71 1.31 3.64
CA LEU A 92 -3.37 0.85 3.29
C LEU A 92 -2.59 0.41 4.54
N THR A 93 -2.64 1.19 5.63
CA THR A 93 -1.96 0.83 6.87
C THR A 93 -2.57 -0.39 7.55
N GLU A 94 -3.90 -0.52 7.55
CA GLU A 94 -4.62 -1.69 8.08
C GLU A 94 -4.24 -2.95 7.30
N THR A 95 -4.26 -2.88 5.96
CA THR A 95 -3.88 -4.02 5.09
C THR A 95 -2.45 -4.48 5.36
N ILE A 96 -1.52 -3.55 5.64
CA ILE A 96 -0.14 -3.91 5.98
C ILE A 96 -0.05 -4.54 7.38
N GLN A 97 -0.88 -4.09 8.33
CA GLN A 97 -0.91 -4.65 9.68
C GLN A 97 -1.49 -6.07 9.73
N GLU A 98 -2.23 -6.51 8.70
CA GLU A 98 -2.70 -7.90 8.57
C GLU A 98 -1.55 -8.92 8.41
N PHE A 99 -0.33 -8.47 8.07
CA PHE A 99 0.86 -9.32 8.06
C PHE A 99 1.39 -9.56 9.48
N GLU A 100 0.54 -10.08 10.37
CA GLU A 100 0.79 -10.22 11.81
C GLU A 100 2.06 -11.03 12.14
N ASP A 101 2.50 -11.94 11.26
CA ASP A 101 3.74 -12.70 11.44
C ASP A 101 5.01 -11.84 11.34
N PHE A 102 4.93 -10.68 10.68
CA PHE A 102 6.07 -9.81 10.43
C PHE A 102 5.91 -8.41 11.03
N VAL A 103 4.69 -7.88 11.03
CA VAL A 103 4.41 -6.47 11.33
C VAL A 103 3.76 -6.36 12.71
N GLN A 104 4.44 -5.65 13.61
CA GLN A 104 3.88 -5.24 14.90
C GLN A 104 2.99 -4.00 14.76
N SER A 105 3.45 -3.01 14.00
CA SER A 105 2.72 -1.77 13.77
C SER A 105 3.20 -1.02 12.54
N VAL A 106 2.37 -0.10 12.05
CA VAL A 106 2.68 0.80 10.95
C VAL A 106 2.43 2.23 11.40
N ASP A 107 3.43 3.10 11.24
CA ASP A 107 3.35 4.52 11.56
C ASP A 107 3.59 5.38 10.32
N ILE A 108 2.96 6.56 10.24
CA ILE A 108 3.23 7.55 9.20
C ILE A 108 4.39 8.43 9.65
N ALA A 109 5.56 8.24 9.03
CA ALA A 109 6.76 9.01 9.31
C ALA A 109 6.73 10.41 8.67
N ALA A 110 6.16 10.51 7.46
CA ALA A 110 5.98 11.78 6.76
C ALA A 110 4.81 11.69 5.77
N PHE A 111 4.19 12.83 5.51
CA PHE A 111 3.07 12.95 4.58
C PHE A 111 3.23 14.24 3.76
N ASN A 112 3.32 14.11 2.44
CA ASN A 112 3.48 15.23 1.51
C ASN A 112 2.33 15.22 0.48
N LYS A 113 1.71 16.38 0.26
CA LYS A 113 0.66 16.61 -0.75
C LYS A 113 1.19 17.41 -1.94
#